data_AF-A0A381Y1T0-F1
#
_entry.id   AF-A0A381Y1T0-F1
#
_cell.length_a   1.000
_cell.length_b   1.000
_cell.length_c   1.000
_cell.angle_alpha   90.00
_cell.angle_beta   90.00
_cell.angle_gamma   90.00
#
_symmetry.space_group_name_H-M   'P 1'
#
loop_
_entity.id
_entity.type
_entity.pdbx_description
1 polymer ?
#
loop_
_entity_poly.entity_id
_entity_poly.type
_entity_poly.pdbx_seq_one_letter_code
_entity_poly.pdbx_strand_id
1 'polypeptide(L)'
;AEAKPRARRLRPKRTHRKAAIAALPEDQQPLARILARDGVPGVRSAIEAQNAAAETVGEPGIPAELLLKLAERIHPNLRTADWRDRAESALAGVDDIDLRDIRSVVVAAETAARGPEDRELADRLREALTARVDREHTAWIGEVTSALGEDRVVRALRLSSRPPKAGAPLPSPILDRLATAAEASLTSDTGQDRWATVLDAVALSPVHQRVTPAGLPIEPTEQLLDVVKRVSMSVPSIAASFGVEPTPPRRGRRSRPRS
;
A
#
# COMPACT_ATOMS: atom_id res chain seq x y z
N ALA A 1 -8.80 -20.51 4.90
CA ALA A 1 -9.45 -19.19 4.98
C ALA A 1 -9.29 -18.52 3.65
N GLU A 2 -10.40 -18.32 2.95
CA GLU A 2 -10.47 -17.62 1.67
C GLU A 2 -9.84 -16.24 1.82
N ALA A 3 -8.91 -15.88 0.94
CA ALA A 3 -8.25 -14.59 1.00
C ALA A 3 -9.28 -13.50 0.65
N LYS A 4 -9.48 -12.51 1.53
CA LYS A 4 -10.33 -11.35 1.24
C LYS A 4 -9.94 -10.80 -0.14
N PRO A 5 -10.89 -10.60 -1.08
CA PRO A 5 -10.58 -10.18 -2.43
C PRO A 5 -9.77 -8.88 -2.40
N ARG A 6 -8.79 -8.79 -3.30
CA ARG A 6 -7.87 -7.65 -3.34
C ARG A 6 -8.66 -6.38 -3.64
N ALA A 7 -8.39 -5.33 -2.86
CA ALA A 7 -8.99 -4.01 -3.08
C ALA A 7 -8.78 -3.54 -4.52
N ARG A 8 -9.80 -2.87 -5.07
CA ARG A 8 -9.80 -2.40 -6.45
C ARG A 8 -8.90 -1.18 -6.61
N ARG A 9 -8.28 -1.03 -7.78
CA ARG A 9 -7.53 0.20 -8.12
C ARG A 9 -8.50 1.34 -8.42
N LEU A 10 -8.14 2.55 -8.02
CA LEU A 10 -8.90 3.75 -8.37
C LEU A 10 -8.97 3.92 -9.89
N ARG A 11 -10.18 4.11 -10.42
CA ARG A 11 -10.45 4.42 -11.83
C ARG A 11 -11.24 5.73 -11.92
N PRO A 12 -10.54 6.87 -12.03
CA PRO A 12 -11.19 8.17 -12.08
C PRO A 12 -12.03 8.32 -13.35
N LYS A 13 -13.15 9.03 -13.22
CA LYS A 13 -13.86 9.60 -14.37
C LYS A 13 -13.02 10.70 -15.02
N ARG A 14 -13.57 11.33 -16.06
CA ARG A 14 -12.94 12.44 -16.78
C ARG A 14 -13.93 13.58 -17.00
N THR A 15 -14.91 13.71 -16.12
CA THR A 15 -16.03 14.63 -16.27
C THR A 15 -15.54 16.06 -16.08
N HIS A 16 -14.90 16.33 -14.95
CA HIS A 16 -14.37 17.65 -14.62
C HIS A 16 -13.23 18.02 -15.56
N ARG A 17 -12.33 17.09 -15.86
CA ARG A 17 -11.22 17.34 -16.78
C ARG A 17 -11.71 17.73 -18.18
N LYS A 18 -12.71 17.02 -18.72
CA LYS A 18 -13.29 17.35 -20.03
C LYS A 18 -13.98 18.72 -20.01
N ALA A 19 -14.75 19.02 -18.96
CA ALA A 19 -15.41 20.31 -18.82
C ALA A 19 -14.39 21.46 -18.72
N ALA A 20 -13.32 21.29 -17.95
CA ALA A 20 -12.27 22.29 -17.80
C ALA A 20 -11.53 22.58 -19.11
N ILE A 21 -11.31 21.56 -19.96
CA ILE A 21 -10.74 21.75 -21.30
C ILE A 21 -11.73 22.46 -22.22
N ALA A 22 -13.01 22.06 -22.21
CA ALA A 22 -14.03 22.65 -23.07
C ALA A 22 -14.34 24.13 -22.75
N ALA A 23 -14.11 24.55 -21.50
CA ALA A 23 -14.27 25.94 -21.07
C ALA A 23 -13.15 26.88 -21.54
N LEU A 24 -12.06 26.35 -22.10
CA LEU A 24 -10.97 27.16 -22.64
C LEU A 24 -11.29 27.62 -24.07
N PRO A 25 -10.74 28.78 -24.50
CA PRO A 25 -10.72 29.19 -25.91
C PRO A 25 -10.27 28.04 -26.82
N GLU A 26 -10.90 27.90 -28.00
CA GLU A 26 -10.70 26.75 -28.90
C GLU A 26 -9.23 26.52 -29.28
N ASP A 27 -8.49 27.60 -29.49
CA ASP A 27 -7.05 27.61 -29.77
C ASP A 27 -6.19 27.10 -28.60
N GLN A 28 -6.66 27.20 -27.36
CA GLN A 28 -5.96 26.74 -26.16
C GLN A 28 -6.26 25.28 -25.81
N GLN A 29 -7.34 24.70 -26.36
CA GLN A 29 -7.74 23.33 -26.04
C GLN A 29 -6.71 22.26 -26.43
N PRO A 30 -6.01 22.33 -27.57
CA PRO A 30 -4.98 21.35 -27.92
C PRO A 30 -3.84 21.31 -26.90
N LEU A 31 -3.34 22.49 -26.50
CA LEU A 31 -2.32 22.63 -25.45
C LEU A 31 -2.81 22.03 -24.13
N ALA A 32 -4.05 22.35 -23.73
CA ALA A 32 -4.65 21.84 -22.51
C ALA A 32 -4.78 20.31 -22.49
N ARG A 33 -5.05 19.67 -23.64
CA ARG A 33 -5.11 18.20 -23.74
C ARG A 33 -3.73 17.56 -23.54
N ILE A 34 -2.67 18.15 -24.10
CA ILE A 34 -1.29 17.68 -23.88
C ILE A 34 -0.92 17.87 -22.41
N LEU A 35 -1.17 19.06 -21.87
CA LEU A 35 -0.86 19.41 -20.48
C LEU A 35 -1.57 18.48 -19.48
N ALA A 36 -2.84 18.14 -19.73
CA ALA A 36 -3.61 17.24 -18.88
C ALA A 36 -3.15 15.78 -18.95
N ARG A 37 -2.49 15.36 -20.05
CA ARG A 37 -2.00 13.99 -20.24
C ARG A 37 -0.57 13.82 -19.74
N ASP A 38 0.31 14.74 -20.13
CA ASP A 38 1.77 14.59 -20.04
C ASP A 38 2.42 15.69 -19.18
N GLY A 39 1.64 16.65 -18.68
CA GLY A 39 2.14 17.78 -17.91
C GLY A 39 2.98 18.75 -18.74
N VAL A 40 3.66 19.67 -18.06
CA VAL A 40 4.56 20.65 -18.67
C VAL A 40 5.71 19.99 -19.47
N PRO A 41 6.31 18.86 -19.03
CA PRO A 41 7.30 18.15 -19.85
C PRO A 41 6.77 17.74 -21.22
N GLY A 42 5.55 17.20 -21.29
CA GLY A 42 4.95 16.84 -22.58
C GLY A 42 4.66 18.05 -23.47
N VAL A 43 4.31 19.20 -22.88
CA VAL A 43 4.19 20.46 -23.63
C VAL A 43 5.55 20.86 -24.23
N ARG A 44 6.65 20.78 -23.46
CA ARG A 44 8.00 21.07 -23.98
C ARG A 44 8.37 20.16 -25.16
N SER A 45 8.21 18.85 -24.99
CA SER A 45 8.51 17.89 -26.06
C SER A 45 7.66 18.09 -27.31
N ALA A 46 6.38 18.46 -27.16
CA ALA A 46 5.51 18.77 -28.30
C ALA A 46 5.99 20.02 -29.06
N ILE A 47 6.40 21.08 -28.35
CA ILE A 47 6.94 22.30 -28.94
C ILE A 47 8.25 22.02 -29.68
N GLU A 48 9.17 21.27 -29.04
CA GLU A 48 10.45 20.88 -29.65
C GLU A 48 10.25 20.09 -30.95
N ALA A 49 9.36 19.10 -30.94
CA ALA A 49 9.04 18.30 -32.13
C ALA A 49 8.45 19.16 -33.25
N GLN A 50 7.56 20.11 -32.92
CA GLN A 50 6.94 20.98 -33.91
C GLN A 50 7.92 22.01 -34.49
N ASN A 51 8.80 22.56 -33.66
CA ASN A 51 9.84 23.49 -34.12
C ASN A 51 10.88 22.81 -35.02
N ALA A 52 11.29 21.59 -34.67
CA ALA A 52 12.15 20.78 -35.54
C ALA A 52 11.49 20.51 -36.90
N ALA A 53 10.19 20.20 -36.92
CA ALA A 53 9.45 20.02 -38.17
C ALA A 53 9.39 21.32 -38.99
N ALA A 54 9.08 22.47 -38.37
CA ALA A 54 9.05 23.77 -39.04
C ALA A 54 10.41 24.12 -39.68
N GLU A 55 11.51 23.85 -38.98
CA GLU A 55 12.86 24.04 -39.50
C GLU A 55 13.13 23.22 -40.77
N THR A 56 12.65 21.97 -40.84
CA THR A 56 12.85 21.12 -42.03
C THR A 56 12.13 21.64 -43.28
N VAL A 57 11.06 22.41 -43.11
CA VAL A 57 10.27 22.99 -44.22
C VAL A 57 10.51 24.49 -44.41
N GLY A 58 11.46 25.08 -43.66
CA GLY A 58 11.82 26.49 -43.76
C GLY A 58 10.78 27.45 -43.18
N GLU A 59 9.89 26.98 -42.31
CA GLU A 59 8.89 27.79 -41.62
C GLU A 59 9.43 28.31 -40.26
N PRO A 60 8.97 29.48 -39.80
CA PRO A 60 9.35 29.99 -38.48
C PRO A 60 8.82 29.08 -37.37
N GLY A 61 9.67 28.81 -36.37
CA GLY A 61 9.30 28.04 -35.19
C GLY A 61 8.28 28.74 -34.29
N ILE A 62 7.60 27.95 -33.47
CA ILE A 62 6.60 28.42 -32.51
C ILE A 62 7.30 29.06 -31.29
N PRO A 63 6.79 30.18 -30.77
CA PRO A 63 7.32 30.82 -29.56
C PRO A 63 7.13 29.94 -28.30
N ALA A 64 8.14 29.13 -27.98
CA ALA A 64 8.09 28.17 -26.88
C ALA A 64 7.75 28.82 -25.52
N GLU A 65 8.42 29.94 -25.21
CA GLU A 65 8.22 30.68 -23.96
C GLU A 65 6.77 31.17 -23.77
N LEU A 66 6.10 31.58 -24.85
CA LEU A 66 4.71 32.03 -24.77
C LEU A 66 3.76 30.87 -24.46
N LEU A 67 3.97 29.72 -25.10
CA LEU A 67 3.18 28.51 -24.85
C LEU A 67 3.42 27.93 -23.46
N LEU A 68 4.65 28.00 -22.95
CA LEU A 68 4.97 27.56 -21.59
C LEU A 68 4.31 28.46 -20.54
N LYS A 69 4.36 29.79 -20.70
CA LYS A 69 3.62 30.72 -19.83
C LYS A 69 2.11 30.47 -19.87
N LEU A 70 1.57 30.18 -21.05
CA LEU A 70 0.17 29.82 -21.22
C LEU A 70 -0.16 28.51 -20.48
N ALA A 71 0.70 27.49 -20.59
CA ALA A 71 0.55 26.23 -19.88
C ALA A 71 0.58 26.44 -18.35
N GLU A 72 1.51 27.24 -17.83
CA GLU A 72 1.59 27.57 -16.40
C GLU A 72 0.32 28.25 -15.89
N ARG A 73 -0.30 29.12 -16.69
CA ARG A 73 -1.57 29.77 -16.36
C ARG A 73 -2.75 28.80 -16.30
N ILE A 74 -2.83 27.84 -17.23
CA ILE A 74 -3.95 26.91 -17.37
C ILE A 74 -3.83 25.71 -16.41
N HIS A 75 -2.60 25.28 -16.12
CA HIS A 75 -2.30 24.04 -15.37
C HIS A 75 -3.02 23.93 -14.02
N PRO A 76 -3.08 24.98 -13.17
CA PRO A 76 -3.73 24.89 -11.88
C PRO A 76 -5.19 24.43 -11.97
N ASN A 77 -5.96 24.99 -12.91
CA ASN A 77 -7.36 24.65 -13.10
C ASN A 77 -7.53 23.20 -13.59
N LEU A 78 -6.68 22.76 -14.53
CA LEU A 78 -6.70 21.37 -15.00
C LEU A 78 -6.33 20.38 -13.88
N ARG A 79 -5.37 20.72 -13.01
CA ARG A 79 -5.03 19.88 -11.85
C ARG A 79 -6.18 19.79 -10.86
N THR A 80 -6.87 20.89 -10.57
CA THR A 80 -8.07 20.88 -9.72
C THR A 80 -9.15 20.00 -10.32
N ALA A 81 -9.43 20.13 -11.62
CA ALA A 81 -10.42 19.32 -12.32
C ALA A 81 -10.06 17.82 -12.32
N ASP A 82 -8.80 17.47 -12.61
CA ASP A 82 -8.31 16.09 -12.53
C ASP A 82 -8.46 15.51 -11.12
N TRP A 83 -8.10 16.30 -10.11
CA TRP A 83 -8.23 15.91 -8.72
C TRP A 83 -9.68 15.69 -8.31
N ARG A 84 -10.64 16.53 -8.75
CA ARG A 84 -12.08 16.33 -8.51
C ARG A 84 -12.55 14.99 -9.05
N ASP A 85 -12.21 14.68 -10.30
CA ASP A 85 -12.56 13.38 -10.91
C ASP A 85 -12.04 12.19 -10.07
N ARG A 86 -10.82 12.32 -9.51
CA ARG A 86 -10.21 11.32 -8.63
C ARG A 86 -10.89 11.26 -7.26
N ALA A 87 -11.17 12.41 -6.65
CA ALA A 87 -11.76 12.54 -5.33
C ALA A 87 -13.19 12.02 -5.30
N GLU A 88 -14.02 12.36 -6.28
CA GLU A 88 -15.38 11.83 -6.39
C GLU A 88 -15.39 10.32 -6.62
N SER A 89 -14.49 9.82 -7.48
CA SER A 89 -14.38 8.38 -7.72
C SER A 89 -13.87 7.63 -6.49
N ALA A 90 -12.95 8.24 -5.72
CA ALA A 90 -12.45 7.69 -4.47
C ALA A 90 -13.54 7.67 -3.39
N LEU A 91 -14.33 8.74 -3.29
CA LEU A 91 -15.43 8.83 -2.32
C LEU A 91 -16.56 7.84 -2.67
N ALA A 92 -16.93 7.73 -3.94
CA ALA A 92 -17.96 6.80 -4.39
C ALA A 92 -17.58 5.31 -4.21
N GLY A 93 -16.27 5.01 -4.29
CA GLY A 93 -15.74 3.66 -4.08
C GLY A 93 -15.01 3.51 -2.76
N VAL A 94 -15.35 4.32 -1.75
CA VAL A 94 -14.53 4.45 -0.53
C VAL A 94 -14.36 3.15 0.21
N ASP A 95 -15.25 2.16 0.11
CA ASP A 95 -15.14 0.86 0.79
C ASP A 95 -14.39 -0.21 -0.02
N ASP A 96 -14.30 -0.06 -1.34
CA ASP A 96 -13.78 -1.09 -2.25
C ASP A 96 -12.42 -0.75 -2.86
N ILE A 97 -12.06 0.53 -2.90
CA ILE A 97 -10.81 1.01 -3.50
C ILE A 97 -9.63 0.74 -2.55
N ASP A 98 -8.43 0.54 -3.07
CA ASP A 98 -7.22 0.39 -2.25
C ASP A 98 -6.99 1.65 -1.40
N LEU A 99 -6.83 1.49 -0.07
CA LEU A 99 -6.54 2.60 0.86
C LEU A 99 -5.32 3.43 0.44
N ARG A 100 -4.33 2.83 -0.24
CA ARG A 100 -3.19 3.56 -0.79
C ARG A 100 -3.60 4.59 -1.83
N ASP A 101 -4.53 4.23 -2.72
CA ASP A 101 -4.99 5.11 -3.79
C ASP A 101 -5.80 6.26 -3.19
N ILE A 102 -6.67 5.98 -2.20
CA ILE A 102 -7.45 7.01 -1.48
C ILE A 102 -6.51 7.99 -0.76
N ARG A 103 -5.50 7.49 -0.02
CA ARG A 103 -4.47 8.33 0.63
C ARG A 103 -3.75 9.23 -0.38
N SER A 104 -3.41 8.70 -1.55
CA SER A 104 -2.77 9.50 -2.60
C SER A 104 -3.65 10.65 -3.08
N VAL A 105 -4.97 10.47 -3.14
CA VAL A 105 -5.91 11.53 -3.53
C VAL A 105 -6.08 12.57 -2.43
N VAL A 106 -6.13 12.14 -1.16
CA VAL A 106 -6.16 13.04 0.00
C VAL A 106 -4.93 13.93 0.04
N VAL A 107 -3.72 13.36 -0.13
CA VAL A 107 -2.47 14.14 -0.16
C VAL A 107 -2.46 15.11 -1.35
N ALA A 108 -2.91 14.66 -2.53
CA ALA A 108 -2.97 15.53 -3.71
C ALA A 108 -3.89 16.75 -3.52
N ALA A 109 -4.87 16.70 -2.60
CA ALA A 109 -5.77 17.80 -2.32
C ALA A 109 -5.02 19.05 -1.81
N GLU A 110 -3.89 18.90 -1.12
CA GLU A 110 -3.12 20.03 -0.56
C GLU A 110 -2.69 21.04 -1.63
N THR A 111 -2.46 20.58 -2.86
CA THR A 111 -2.02 21.44 -3.97
C THR A 111 -3.10 21.67 -5.03
N ALA A 112 -4.12 20.80 -5.07
CA ALA A 112 -5.16 20.80 -6.10
C ALA A 112 -6.49 21.43 -5.64
N ALA A 113 -6.83 21.38 -4.35
CA ALA A 113 -8.09 21.92 -3.83
C ALA A 113 -7.98 23.44 -3.61
N ARG A 114 -8.62 24.24 -4.47
CA ARG A 114 -8.47 25.71 -4.47
C ARG A 114 -9.73 26.46 -4.08
N GLY A 115 -10.91 25.94 -4.46
CA GLY A 115 -12.22 26.50 -4.15
C GLY A 115 -12.80 26.00 -2.82
N PRO A 116 -13.86 26.65 -2.30
CA PRO A 116 -14.57 26.19 -1.10
C PRO A 116 -15.14 24.78 -1.29
N GLU A 117 -15.77 24.50 -2.43
CA GLU A 117 -16.29 23.17 -2.78
C GLU A 117 -15.19 22.10 -2.83
N ASP A 118 -13.98 22.47 -3.27
CA ASP A 118 -12.84 21.55 -3.28
C ASP A 118 -12.38 21.20 -1.88
N ARG A 119 -12.33 22.20 -1.00
CA ARG A 119 -11.94 21.99 0.40
C ARG A 119 -12.96 21.10 1.09
N GLU A 120 -14.25 21.34 0.86
CA GLU A 120 -15.32 20.50 1.38
C GLU A 120 -15.25 19.06 0.86
N LEU A 121 -14.98 18.85 -0.43
CA LEU A 121 -14.77 17.52 -0.99
C LEU A 121 -13.53 16.83 -0.38
N ALA A 122 -12.44 17.58 -0.18
CA ALA A 122 -11.24 17.07 0.46
C ALA A 122 -11.50 16.65 1.93
N ASP A 123 -12.29 17.43 2.67
CA ASP A 123 -12.66 17.14 4.05
C ASP A 123 -13.53 15.90 4.16
N ARG A 124 -14.57 15.79 3.31
CA ARG A 124 -15.39 14.56 3.22
C ARG A 124 -14.54 13.34 2.89
N LEU A 125 -13.57 13.46 1.99
CA LEU A 125 -12.68 12.36 1.64
C LEU A 125 -11.74 11.98 2.80
N ARG A 126 -11.22 12.95 3.57
CA ARG A 126 -10.42 12.71 4.78
C ARG A 126 -11.22 11.99 5.84
N GLU A 127 -12.43 12.47 6.11
CA GLU A 127 -13.34 11.86 7.09
C GLU A 127 -13.67 10.41 6.70
N ALA A 128 -14.05 10.19 5.44
CA ALA A 128 -14.39 8.86 4.96
C ALA A 128 -13.19 7.90 4.99
N LEU A 129 -11.99 8.39 4.67
CA LEU A 129 -10.74 7.61 4.78
C LEU A 129 -10.46 7.24 6.25
N THR A 130 -10.54 8.19 7.17
CA THR A 130 -10.32 7.94 8.61
C THR A 130 -11.32 6.93 9.13
N ALA A 131 -12.61 7.15 8.89
CA ALA A 131 -13.68 6.24 9.30
C ALA A 131 -13.47 4.83 8.76
N ARG A 132 -13.03 4.69 7.50
CA ARG A 132 -12.73 3.37 6.93
C ARG A 132 -11.50 2.71 7.58
N VAL A 133 -10.43 3.46 7.79
CA VAL A 133 -9.22 2.95 8.45
C VAL A 133 -9.56 2.43 9.85
N ASP A 134 -10.36 3.18 10.61
CA ASP A 134 -10.76 2.82 11.97
C ASP A 134 -11.66 1.58 11.99
N ARG A 135 -12.62 1.49 11.05
CA ARG A 135 -13.46 0.30 10.87
C ARG A 135 -12.62 -0.94 10.55
N GLU A 136 -11.70 -0.85 9.58
CA GLU A 136 -10.84 -1.97 9.20
C GLU A 136 -9.88 -2.37 10.32
N HIS A 137 -9.36 -1.42 11.10
CA HIS A 137 -8.50 -1.69 12.26
C HIS A 137 -9.26 -2.39 13.39
N THR A 138 -10.47 -1.92 13.70
CA THR A 138 -11.35 -2.53 14.70
C THR A 138 -11.76 -3.94 14.29
N ALA A 139 -12.16 -4.13 13.03
CA ALA A 139 -12.51 -5.45 12.49
C ALA A 139 -11.32 -6.43 12.56
N TRP A 140 -10.12 -5.98 12.19
CA TRP A 140 -8.90 -6.79 12.27
C TRP A 140 -8.57 -7.20 13.71
N ILE A 141 -8.64 -6.28 14.67
CA ILE A 141 -8.47 -6.58 16.10
C ILE A 141 -9.52 -7.60 16.57
N GLY A 142 -10.77 -7.42 16.14
CA GLY A 142 -11.87 -8.35 16.41
C GLY A 142 -11.58 -9.75 15.88
N GLU A 143 -11.11 -9.89 14.64
CA GLU A 143 -10.74 -11.18 14.04
C GLU A 143 -9.60 -11.87 14.79
N VAL A 144 -8.56 -11.13 15.20
CA VAL A 144 -7.46 -11.68 16.01
C VAL A 144 -7.99 -12.16 17.37
N THR A 145 -8.83 -11.37 18.01
CA THR A 145 -9.38 -11.66 19.34
C THR A 145 -10.34 -12.85 19.33
N SER A 146 -11.20 -12.95 18.31
CA SER A 146 -12.09 -14.11 18.10
C SER A 146 -11.27 -15.37 17.83
N ALA A 147 -10.24 -15.31 16.98
CA ALA A 147 -9.38 -16.47 16.73
C ALA A 147 -8.66 -16.96 18.01
N LEU A 148 -8.25 -16.03 18.88
CA LEU A 148 -7.71 -16.38 20.21
C LEU A 148 -8.76 -16.99 21.14
N GLY A 149 -9.98 -16.45 21.16
CA GLY A 149 -11.07 -16.97 22.01
C GLY A 149 -11.59 -18.35 21.59
N GLU A 150 -11.33 -18.75 20.35
CA GLU A 150 -11.66 -20.07 19.81
C GLU A 150 -10.47 -21.04 19.78
N ASP A 151 -9.39 -20.74 20.51
CA ASP A 151 -8.15 -21.53 20.58
C ASP A 151 -7.47 -21.79 19.21
N ARG A 152 -7.76 -20.95 18.20
CA ARG A 152 -7.18 -21.05 16.85
C ARG A 152 -5.85 -20.28 16.77
N VAL A 153 -4.85 -20.70 17.55
CA VAL A 153 -3.57 -20.00 17.74
C VAL A 153 -2.84 -19.66 16.42
N VAL A 154 -2.67 -20.63 15.53
CA VAL A 154 -2.00 -20.41 14.21
C VAL A 154 -2.76 -19.37 13.38
N ARG A 155 -4.10 -19.37 13.43
CA ARG A 155 -4.93 -18.40 12.72
C ARG A 155 -4.75 -17.01 13.31
N ALA A 156 -4.75 -16.87 14.63
CA ALA A 156 -4.53 -15.61 15.32
C ALA A 156 -3.15 -15.00 15.00
N LEU A 157 -2.08 -15.80 15.04
CA LEU A 157 -0.71 -15.40 14.67
C LEU A 157 -0.59 -14.98 13.19
N ARG A 158 -1.28 -15.68 12.29
CA ARG A 158 -1.29 -15.28 10.87
C ARG A 158 -2.06 -13.98 10.64
N LEU A 159 -3.15 -13.77 11.36
CA LEU A 159 -3.92 -12.52 11.31
C LEU A 159 -3.14 -11.33 11.87
N SER A 160 -2.42 -11.50 12.99
CA SER A 160 -1.64 -10.43 13.63
C SER A 160 -0.53 -9.87 12.72
N SER A 161 -0.04 -10.64 11.75
CA SER A 161 0.95 -10.20 10.75
C SER A 161 0.37 -9.35 9.60
N ARG A 162 -0.95 -9.17 9.53
CA ARG A 162 -1.65 -8.55 8.40
C ARG A 162 -2.48 -7.33 8.82
N PRO A 163 -1.86 -6.28 9.38
CA PRO A 163 -2.61 -5.08 9.76
C PRO A 163 -3.17 -4.37 8.50
N PRO A 164 -4.33 -3.70 8.62
CA PRO A 164 -4.91 -2.94 7.50
C PRO A 164 -4.04 -1.74 7.07
N LYS A 165 -3.18 -1.25 7.97
CA LYS A 165 -2.16 -0.24 7.70
C LYS A 165 -0.81 -0.73 8.21
N ALA A 166 0.23 -0.58 7.39
CA ALA A 166 1.60 -0.90 7.81
C ALA A 166 1.94 -0.14 9.09
N GLY A 167 2.45 -0.86 10.09
CA GLY A 167 2.79 -0.31 11.40
C GLY A 167 1.62 -0.08 12.35
N ALA A 168 0.37 -0.41 11.99
CA ALA A 168 -0.73 -0.34 12.95
C ALA A 168 -0.50 -1.33 14.09
N PRO A 169 -0.47 -0.88 15.36
CA PRO A 169 -0.16 -1.74 16.47
C PRO A 169 -1.38 -2.57 16.88
N LEU A 170 -1.12 -3.75 17.45
CA LEU A 170 -2.09 -4.45 18.30
C LEU A 170 -1.99 -3.90 19.73
N PRO A 171 -3.11 -3.82 20.47
CA PRO A 171 -3.11 -3.52 21.90
C PRO A 171 -2.22 -4.49 22.70
N SER A 172 -1.49 -4.00 23.72
CA SER A 172 -0.60 -4.84 24.54
C SER A 172 -1.29 -6.08 25.11
N PRO A 173 -2.50 -6.00 25.70
CA PRO A 173 -3.17 -7.19 26.24
C PRO A 173 -3.41 -8.29 25.19
N ILE A 174 -3.59 -7.92 23.92
CA ILE A 174 -3.75 -8.88 22.82
C ILE A 174 -2.40 -9.47 22.42
N LEU A 175 -1.33 -8.67 22.41
CA LEU A 175 0.03 -9.15 22.18
C LEU A 175 0.45 -10.16 23.27
N ASP A 176 0.13 -9.87 24.53
CA ASP A 176 0.49 -10.75 25.64
C ASP A 176 -0.28 -12.07 25.55
N ARG A 177 -1.59 -12.03 25.26
CA ARG A 177 -2.39 -13.23 24.98
C ARG A 177 -1.89 -14.03 23.78
N LEU A 178 -1.48 -13.36 22.69
CA LEU A 178 -0.89 -14.03 21.52
C LEU A 178 0.41 -14.74 21.87
N ALA A 179 1.29 -14.11 22.66
CA ALA A 179 2.54 -14.70 23.10
C ALA A 179 2.26 -15.94 23.97
N THR A 180 1.48 -15.79 25.04
CA THR A 180 1.13 -16.91 25.93
C THR A 180 0.49 -18.08 25.18
N ALA A 181 -0.43 -17.82 24.25
CA ALA A 181 -1.07 -18.88 23.46
C ALA A 181 -0.07 -19.59 22.52
N ALA A 182 0.90 -18.87 21.97
CA ALA A 182 1.97 -19.44 21.16
C ALA A 182 2.94 -20.29 22.00
N GLU A 183 3.35 -19.80 23.16
CA GLU A 183 4.22 -20.51 24.11
C GLU A 183 3.58 -21.83 24.56
N ALA A 184 2.30 -21.80 24.93
CA ALA A 184 1.53 -22.98 25.32
C ALA A 184 1.29 -23.97 24.16
N SER A 185 1.43 -23.52 22.90
CA SER A 185 1.33 -24.39 21.72
C SER A 185 2.67 -25.06 21.37
N LEU A 186 3.78 -24.55 21.90
CA LEU A 186 5.14 -25.02 21.63
C LEU A 186 5.67 -25.80 22.85
N THR A 187 5.19 -27.03 23.02
CA THR A 187 5.59 -27.95 24.10
C THR A 187 6.33 -29.17 23.53
N SER A 188 6.93 -29.97 24.41
CA SER A 188 7.55 -31.26 24.05
C SER A 188 6.55 -32.27 23.50
N ASP A 189 5.28 -32.18 23.93
CA ASP A 189 4.21 -33.12 23.59
C ASP A 189 3.46 -32.72 22.32
N THR A 190 3.68 -31.50 21.82
CA THR A 190 3.14 -31.05 20.54
C THR A 190 3.82 -31.81 19.40
N GLY A 191 3.03 -32.50 18.57
CA GLY A 191 3.52 -33.15 17.36
C GLY A 191 4.32 -32.18 16.47
N GLN A 192 5.46 -32.64 15.95
CA GLN A 192 6.47 -31.76 15.35
C GLN A 192 6.00 -30.99 14.11
N ASP A 193 5.10 -31.56 13.29
CA ASP A 193 4.47 -30.83 12.17
C ASP A 193 3.64 -29.63 12.64
N ARG A 194 2.92 -29.81 13.75
CA ARG A 194 2.15 -28.73 14.38
C ARG A 194 3.09 -27.72 15.01
N TRP A 195 4.16 -28.19 15.66
CA TRP A 195 5.21 -27.33 16.21
C TRP A 195 5.79 -26.43 15.11
N ALA A 196 6.22 -27.01 13.98
CA ALA A 196 6.75 -26.27 12.83
C ALA A 196 5.74 -25.26 12.25
N THR A 197 4.46 -25.65 12.16
CA THR A 197 3.38 -24.78 11.68
C THR A 197 3.17 -23.56 12.60
N VAL A 198 3.25 -23.76 13.91
CA VAL A 198 3.16 -22.67 14.90
C VAL A 198 4.39 -21.78 14.78
N LEU A 199 5.60 -22.34 14.68
CA LEU A 199 6.83 -21.56 14.54
C LEU A 199 6.79 -20.65 13.29
N ASP A 200 6.33 -21.16 12.16
CA ASP A 200 6.15 -20.37 10.94
C ASP A 200 5.21 -19.18 11.13
N ALA A 201 4.13 -19.38 11.89
CA ALA A 201 3.20 -18.30 12.20
C ALA A 201 3.79 -17.30 13.21
N VAL A 202 4.53 -17.78 14.21
CA VAL A 202 5.25 -16.95 15.19
C VAL A 202 6.25 -16.06 14.47
N ALA A 203 7.06 -16.59 13.55
CA ALA A 203 8.11 -15.85 12.84
C ALA A 203 7.61 -14.61 12.06
N LEU A 204 6.33 -14.60 11.66
CA LEU A 204 5.70 -13.47 10.97
C LEU A 204 4.90 -12.54 11.90
N SER A 205 4.58 -13.00 13.11
CA SER A 205 3.75 -12.30 14.07
C SER A 205 4.53 -11.20 14.78
N PRO A 206 3.92 -10.07 15.19
CA PRO A 206 4.58 -9.04 15.98
C PRO A 206 5.09 -9.52 17.36
N VAL A 207 4.69 -10.72 17.82
CA VAL A 207 5.17 -11.30 19.10
C VAL A 207 6.37 -12.24 18.94
N HIS A 208 6.97 -12.36 17.76
CA HIS A 208 8.08 -13.29 17.48
C HIS A 208 9.26 -13.21 18.47
N GLN A 209 9.55 -12.02 19.02
CA GLN A 209 10.60 -11.82 20.02
C GLN A 209 10.14 -12.05 21.47
N ARG A 210 8.83 -12.22 21.70
CA ARG A 210 8.25 -12.41 23.04
C ARG A 210 8.02 -13.88 23.39
N VAL A 211 7.99 -14.76 22.40
CA VAL A 211 7.61 -16.17 22.57
C VAL A 211 8.80 -17.00 23.07
N THR A 212 8.65 -17.60 24.24
CA THR A 212 9.54 -18.64 24.77
C THR A 212 8.83 -20.00 24.78
N PRO A 213 9.24 -20.99 23.96
CA PRO A 213 8.60 -22.30 23.94
C PRO A 213 8.54 -22.92 25.34
N ALA A 214 7.38 -23.44 25.73
CA ALA A 214 7.21 -24.11 27.03
C ALA A 214 7.98 -25.44 27.10
N GLY A 215 8.27 -26.05 25.94
CA GLY A 215 9.13 -27.22 25.85
C GLY A 215 9.62 -27.46 24.43
N LEU A 216 10.78 -28.11 24.32
CA LEU A 216 11.35 -28.54 23.05
C LEU A 216 11.02 -30.01 22.79
N PRO A 217 10.78 -30.41 21.53
CA PRO A 217 10.73 -31.82 21.17
C PRO A 217 12.04 -32.53 21.54
N ILE A 218 11.95 -33.72 22.14
CA ILE A 218 13.12 -34.48 22.64
C ILE A 218 14.06 -34.87 21.49
N GLU A 219 13.49 -35.32 20.38
CA GLU A 219 14.23 -35.72 19.17
C GLU A 219 13.67 -34.95 17.95
N PRO A 220 14.18 -33.73 17.67
CA PRO A 220 13.73 -32.93 16.53
C PRO A 220 14.02 -33.62 15.20
N THR A 221 13.00 -33.75 14.35
CA THR A 221 13.10 -34.22 12.98
C THR A 221 13.87 -33.25 12.09
N GLU A 222 14.47 -33.74 11.01
CA GLU A 222 15.14 -32.90 10.01
C GLU A 222 14.21 -31.82 9.45
N GLN A 223 12.94 -32.17 9.20
CA GLN A 223 11.93 -31.24 8.71
C GLN A 223 11.70 -30.07 9.69
N LEU A 224 11.61 -30.35 10.99
CA LEU A 224 11.48 -29.32 12.00
C LEU A 224 12.73 -28.43 12.06
N LEU A 225 13.91 -29.04 12.05
CA LEU A 225 15.18 -28.32 12.05
C LEU A 225 15.35 -27.41 10.83
N ASP A 226 14.87 -27.83 9.66
CA ASP A 226 14.88 -27.01 8.45
C ASP A 226 13.98 -25.79 8.56
N VAL A 227 12.82 -25.91 9.21
CA VAL A 227 11.96 -24.76 9.52
C VAL A 227 12.66 -23.82 10.48
N VAL A 228 13.24 -24.34 11.57
CA VAL A 228 14.00 -23.55 12.56
C VAL A 228 15.11 -22.76 11.87
N LYS A 229 15.92 -23.39 11.02
CA LYS A 229 16.98 -22.73 10.22
C LYS A 229 16.40 -21.67 9.29
N ARG A 230 15.29 -21.95 8.61
CA ARG A 230 14.67 -21.01 7.67
C ARG A 230 14.20 -19.72 8.35
N VAL A 231 13.67 -19.82 9.57
CA VAL A 231 13.14 -18.65 10.30
C VAL A 231 14.09 -18.12 11.38
N SER A 232 15.33 -18.63 11.47
CA SER A 232 16.24 -18.34 12.59
C SER A 232 16.51 -16.85 12.82
N MET A 233 16.53 -16.04 11.76
CA MET A 233 16.69 -14.59 11.86
C MET A 233 15.48 -13.89 12.48
N SER A 234 14.29 -14.44 12.28
CA SER A 234 13.04 -13.91 12.83
C SER A 234 12.81 -14.36 14.27
N VAL A 235 13.33 -15.52 14.68
CA VAL A 235 13.14 -16.08 16.03
C VAL A 235 14.47 -16.55 16.65
N PRO A 236 15.43 -15.64 16.86
CA PRO A 236 16.80 -16.02 17.21
C PRO A 236 16.92 -16.78 18.55
N SER A 237 16.12 -16.42 19.55
CA SER A 237 16.10 -17.13 20.85
C SER A 237 15.63 -18.58 20.70
N ILE A 238 14.59 -18.82 19.89
CA ILE A 238 14.07 -20.16 19.64
C ILE A 238 15.10 -20.98 18.86
N ALA A 239 15.71 -20.40 17.82
CA ALA A 239 16.75 -21.07 17.04
C ALA A 239 17.94 -21.51 17.92
N ALA A 240 18.38 -20.64 18.83
CA ALA A 240 19.44 -20.96 19.79
C ALA A 240 19.07 -22.16 20.69
N SER A 241 17.81 -22.30 21.10
CA SER A 241 17.34 -23.46 21.87
C SER A 241 17.45 -24.80 21.11
N PHE A 242 17.46 -24.77 19.77
CA PHE A 242 17.72 -25.93 18.91
C PHE A 242 19.21 -26.07 18.52
N GLY A 243 20.11 -25.24 19.07
CA GLY A 243 21.52 -25.21 18.66
C GLY A 243 21.75 -24.65 17.25
N VAL A 244 20.78 -23.94 16.68
CA VAL A 244 20.87 -23.34 15.35
C VAL A 244 21.31 -21.89 15.46
N GLU A 245 22.47 -21.57 14.87
CA GLU A 245 22.96 -20.19 14.80
C GLU A 245 22.13 -19.36 13.78
N PRO A 246 21.62 -18.17 14.15
CA PRO A 246 20.85 -17.31 13.25
C PRO A 246 21.64 -16.94 12.00
N THR A 247 21.34 -17.62 10.90
CA THR A 247 22.05 -17.41 9.63
C THR A 247 21.20 -16.52 8.71
N PRO A 248 21.76 -15.46 8.10
CA PRO A 248 21.02 -14.67 7.14
C PRO A 248 20.54 -15.55 5.98
N PRO A 249 19.29 -15.37 5.49
CA PRO A 249 18.77 -16.18 4.40
C PRO A 249 19.69 -16.04 3.19
N ARG A 250 19.99 -17.16 2.53
CA ARG A 250 20.77 -17.17 1.28
C ARG A 250 20.10 -16.20 0.31
N ARG A 251 20.78 -15.09 -0.01
CA ARG A 251 20.30 -14.12 -1.00
C ARG A 251 20.09 -14.86 -2.32
N GLY A 252 18.85 -15.15 -2.68
CA GLY A 252 18.52 -15.65 -4.00
C GLY A 252 19.07 -14.68 -5.04
N ARG A 253 19.74 -15.20 -6.08
CA ARG A 253 20.24 -14.40 -7.22
C ARG A 253 19.11 -13.50 -7.71
N ARG A 254 19.21 -12.20 -7.43
CA ARG A 254 18.42 -11.18 -8.13
C ARG A 254 18.70 -11.38 -9.61
N SER A 255 17.67 -11.73 -10.39
CA SER A 255 17.76 -11.65 -11.84
C SER A 255 18.19 -10.25 -12.22
N ARG A 256 19.23 -10.16 -13.06
CA ARG A 256 19.77 -8.90 -13.61
C ARG A 256 18.64 -8.04 -14.19
N PRO A 257 18.74 -6.70 -14.12
CA PRO A 257 17.86 -5.84 -14.91
C PRO A 257 18.10 -6.16 -16.39
N ARG A 258 17.03 -6.40 -17.14
CA ARG A 258 17.10 -6.38 -18.61
C ARG A 258 17.44 -4.94 -19.02
N SER A 259 18.52 -4.82 -19.79
CA SER A 259 18.96 -3.61 -20.49
C SER A 259 17.87 -3.05 -21.38
#